data_AF-A0A928FPN7-F1
#
_entry.id   AF-A0A928FPN7-F1
#
_cell.length_a   1.000
_cell.length_b   1.000
_cell.length_c   1.000
_cell.angle_alpha   90.00
_cell.angle_beta   90.00
_cell.angle_gamma   90.00
#
_symmetry.space_group_name_H-M   'P 1'
#
loop_
_entity.id
_entity.type
_entity.pdbx_description
1 polymer ?
#
loop_
_entity_poly.entity_id
_entity_poly.type
_entity_poly.pdbx_seq_one_letter_code
_entity_poly.pdbx_strand_id
1 'polypeptide(L)'
;MLSSKQKKILVLLLDFVFLALCFSARWLSQLMIDELNGCKLYEIFGIKCLTCGGTRCVNAMFSGNLKDAFSYNAFVPIAFVLAIFALFLCNAAWVFQKEKAKEIIFRLCNLKLLTVIVIITAGYMFGRNVLEIAF
;
A
#
# COMPACT_ATOMS: atom_id res chain seq x y z
N MET A 1 16.74 17.07 -26.42
CA MET A 1 15.37 16.74 -25.99
C MET A 1 15.11 15.25 -26.19
N LEU A 2 14.68 14.51 -25.17
CA LEU A 2 14.34 13.08 -25.27
C LEU A 2 13.15 12.86 -26.22
N SER A 3 13.24 11.86 -27.10
CA SER A 3 12.14 11.48 -27.99
C SER A 3 10.95 10.92 -27.20
N SER A 4 9.75 10.94 -27.79
CA SER A 4 8.53 10.41 -27.15
C SER A 4 8.72 8.96 -26.68
N LYS A 5 9.40 8.13 -27.48
CA LYS A 5 9.72 6.73 -27.15
C LYS A 5 10.67 6.61 -25.96
N GLN A 6 11.72 7.44 -25.93
CA GLN A 6 12.68 7.47 -24.81
C GLN A 6 12.04 7.91 -23.49
N LYS A 7 11.10 8.87 -23.52
CA LYS A 7 10.34 9.28 -22.34
C LYS A 7 9.50 8.14 -21.76
N LYS A 8 8.87 7.31 -22.60
CA LYS A 8 8.07 6.15 -22.12
C LYS A 8 8.93 5.12 -21.42
N ILE A 9 10.05 4.78 -22.05
CA ILE A 9 11.01 3.81 -21.52
C ILE A 9 11.58 4.32 -20.20
N LEU A 10 11.93 5.61 -20.12
CA LEU A 10 12.45 6.22 -18.90
C LEU A 10 11.45 6.15 -17.73
N VAL A 11 10.17 6.43 -17.97
CA VAL A 11 9.15 6.35 -16.91
C VAL A 11 8.93 4.92 -16.43
N LEU A 12 8.85 3.95 -17.35
CA LEU A 12 8.74 2.53 -16.97
C LEU A 12 9.95 2.04 -16.18
N LEU A 13 11.16 2.49 -16.56
CA LEU A 13 12.38 2.19 -15.83
C LEU A 13 12.38 2.82 -14.44
N LEU A 14 11.90 4.07 -14.30
CA LEU A 14 11.80 4.73 -13.00
C LEU A 14 10.82 4.01 -12.06
N ASP A 15 9.68 3.54 -12.56
CA ASP A 15 8.73 2.75 -11.76
C ASP A 15 9.35 1.42 -11.30
N PHE A 16 10.04 0.74 -12.20
CA PHE A 16 10.70 -0.52 -11.89
C PHE A 16 11.82 -0.32 -10.86
N VAL A 17 12.61 0.74 -11.01
CA VAL A 17 13.65 1.12 -10.04
C VAL A 17 13.04 1.49 -8.69
N PHE A 18 11.94 2.25 -8.66
CA PHE A 18 11.24 2.60 -7.43
C PHE A 18 10.73 1.35 -6.70
N LEU A 19 10.07 0.44 -7.41
CA LEU A 19 9.61 -0.83 -6.84
C LEU A 19 10.77 -1.69 -6.35
N ALA A 20 11.87 -1.77 -7.11
CA ALA A 20 13.07 -2.50 -6.70
C ALA A 20 13.73 -1.89 -5.45
N LEU A 21 13.74 -0.57 -5.33
CA LEU A 21 14.22 0.15 -4.14
C LEU A 21 13.32 -0.10 -2.93
N CYS A 22 12.00 -0.07 -3.09
CA CYS A 22 11.07 -0.40 -2.01
C CYS A 22 11.27 -1.85 -1.53
N PHE A 23 11.44 -2.78 -2.47
CA PHE A 23 11.68 -4.19 -2.16
C PHE A 23 13.03 -4.40 -1.48
N SER A 24 14.11 -3.79 -1.98
CA SER A 24 15.45 -3.91 -1.39
C SER A 24 15.54 -3.22 -0.03
N ALA A 25 14.93 -2.05 0.16
CA ALA A 25 14.83 -1.39 1.46
C ALA A 25 14.07 -2.25 2.47
N ARG A 26 12.99 -2.93 2.04
CA ARG A 26 12.28 -3.88 2.89
C ARG A 26 13.16 -5.08 3.24
N TRP A 27 13.86 -5.68 2.26
CA TRP A 27 14.76 -6.80 2.49
C TRP A 27 15.89 -6.43 3.48
N LEU A 28 16.53 -5.27 3.28
CA LEU A 28 17.53 -4.71 4.19
C LEU A 28 16.96 -4.46 5.59
N SER A 29 15.74 -3.90 5.70
CA SER A 29 15.10 -3.72 7.00
C SER A 29 14.77 -5.05 7.69
N GLN A 30 14.56 -6.13 6.93
CA GLN A 30 14.36 -7.48 7.47
C GLN A 30 15.67 -8.03 8.04
N LEU A 31 16.80 -7.76 7.38
CA LEU A 31 18.14 -8.12 7.85
C LEU A 31 18.62 -7.29 9.05
N MET A 32 18.04 -6.09 9.24
CA MET A 32 18.41 -5.18 10.35
C MET A 32 17.42 -5.17 11.51
N ILE A 33 16.24 -5.80 11.37
CA ILE A 33 15.16 -5.79 12.36
C ILE A 33 14.74 -7.23 12.63
N ASP A 34 15.57 -7.97 13.36
CA ASP A 34 15.26 -9.34 13.81
C ASP A 34 14.20 -9.36 14.94
N GLU A 35 13.88 -8.22 15.57
CA GLU A 35 13.03 -8.17 16.79
C GLU A 35 11.91 -7.11 16.77
N LEU A 36 11.16 -6.96 15.67
CA LEU A 36 9.88 -6.23 15.72
C LEU A 36 8.67 -7.17 15.69
N ASN A 37 8.81 -8.32 16.34
CA ASN A 37 7.74 -9.30 16.55
C ASN A 37 6.96 -8.97 17.85
N GLY A 38 6.41 -7.77 17.94
CA GLY A 38 5.60 -7.39 19.09
C GLY A 38 5.06 -5.98 18.96
N CYS A 39 3.73 -5.83 18.94
CA CYS A 39 3.15 -4.52 19.13
C CYS A 39 3.29 -4.15 20.60
N LYS A 40 4.26 -3.28 20.96
CA LYS A 40 4.49 -2.85 22.35
C LYS A 40 3.22 -2.29 23.02
N LEU A 41 2.34 -1.66 22.24
CA LEU A 41 1.02 -1.20 22.71
C LEU A 41 0.14 -2.37 23.18
N TYR A 42 0.09 -3.46 22.42
CA TYR A 42 -0.65 -4.66 22.80
C TYR A 42 0.03 -5.39 23.97
N GLU A 43 1.36 -5.43 23.98
CA GLU A 43 2.14 -6.08 25.05
C GLU A 43 1.96 -5.38 26.40
N ILE A 44 1.98 -4.04 26.41
CA ILE A 44 1.88 -3.25 27.65
C ILE A 44 0.42 -3.06 28.09
N PHE A 45 -0.49 -2.78 27.15
CA PHE A 45 -1.86 -2.37 27.48
C PHE A 45 -2.92 -3.43 27.14
N GLY A 46 -2.58 -4.53 26.47
CA GLY A 46 -3.55 -5.52 25.98
C GLY A 46 -4.44 -5.03 24.84
N ILE A 47 -4.25 -3.79 24.38
CA ILE A 47 -5.11 -3.13 23.38
C ILE A 47 -4.46 -3.21 22.01
N LYS A 48 -5.19 -3.74 21.03
CA LYS A 48 -4.80 -3.70 19.61
C LYS A 48 -5.02 -2.27 19.08
N CYS A 49 -3.99 -1.65 18.50
CA CYS A 49 -4.13 -0.35 17.86
C CYS A 49 -4.81 -0.45 16.49
N LEU A 50 -5.21 0.68 15.90
CA LEU A 50 -5.87 0.69 14.57
C LEU A 50 -5.01 0.05 13.47
N THR A 51 -3.69 0.08 13.61
CA THR A 51 -2.74 -0.52 12.66
C THR A 51 -2.26 -1.92 13.07
N CYS A 52 -2.75 -2.48 14.18
CA CYS A 52 -2.42 -3.85 14.57
C CYS A 52 -2.83 -4.82 13.44
N GLY A 53 -1.90 -5.71 13.07
CA GLY A 53 -2.05 -6.60 11.91
C GLY A 53 -1.53 -6.03 10.59
N GLY A 54 -1.36 -4.71 10.45
CA GLY A 54 -0.77 -4.09 9.25
C GLY A 54 0.69 -4.51 9.04
N THR A 55 1.53 -4.38 10.07
CA THR A 55 2.94 -4.80 10.01
C THR A 55 3.08 -6.30 9.76
N ARG A 56 2.28 -7.14 10.44
CA ARG A 56 2.27 -8.60 10.23
C ARG A 56 1.80 -8.96 8.82
N CYS A 57 0.80 -8.25 8.32
CA CYS A 57 0.32 -8.41 6.95
C CYS A 57 1.41 -8.08 5.94
N VAL A 58 2.06 -6.92 6.08
CA VAL A 58 3.18 -6.53 5.21
C VAL A 58 4.29 -7.57 5.28
N ASN A 59 4.67 -8.03 6.48
CA ASN A 59 5.66 -9.10 6.62
C ASN A 59 5.24 -10.37 5.88
N ALA A 60 4.01 -10.84 6.08
CA ALA A 60 3.49 -12.02 5.40
C ALA A 60 3.43 -11.86 3.87
N MET A 61 3.05 -10.68 3.36
CA MET A 61 3.05 -10.36 1.93
C MET A 61 4.45 -10.48 1.33
N PHE A 62 5.45 -9.86 1.97
CA PHE A 62 6.83 -9.86 1.47
C PHE A 62 7.55 -11.21 1.68
N SER A 63 7.09 -12.04 2.61
CA SER A 63 7.52 -13.44 2.77
C SER A 63 6.80 -14.41 1.83
N GLY A 64 5.89 -13.94 0.97
CA GLY A 64 5.12 -14.78 0.03
C GLY A 64 3.95 -15.54 0.65
N ASN A 65 3.67 -15.36 1.95
CA ASN A 65 2.53 -15.97 2.64
C ASN A 65 1.29 -15.07 2.55
N LEU A 66 0.65 -15.09 1.38
CA LEU A 66 -0.53 -14.27 1.12
C LEU A 66 -1.73 -14.67 1.99
N LYS A 67 -1.90 -15.97 2.27
CA LYS A 67 -3.00 -16.45 3.13
C LYS A 67 -2.98 -15.76 4.49
N ASP A 68 -1.81 -15.75 5.13
CA ASP A 68 -1.66 -15.11 6.43
C ASP A 68 -1.76 -13.59 6.31
N ALA A 69 -1.27 -12.99 5.23
CA ALA A 69 -1.42 -11.55 4.99
C ALA A 69 -2.89 -11.09 4.98
N PHE A 70 -3.74 -11.77 4.19
CA PHE A 70 -5.18 -11.50 4.15
C PHE A 70 -5.83 -11.77 5.52
N SER A 71 -5.39 -12.82 6.22
CA SER A 71 -5.86 -13.14 7.58
C SER A 71 -5.47 -12.08 8.61
N TYR A 72 -4.35 -11.37 8.44
CA TYR A 72 -3.90 -10.33 9.37
C TYR A 72 -4.57 -8.99 9.11
N ASN A 73 -4.65 -8.57 7.84
CA ASN A 73 -5.40 -7.38 7.45
C ASN A 73 -5.64 -7.36 5.93
N ALA A 74 -6.78 -7.86 5.46
CA ALA A 74 -7.13 -7.89 4.04
C ALA A 74 -7.15 -6.51 3.34
N PHE A 75 -7.33 -5.41 4.08
CA PHE A 75 -7.29 -4.08 3.48
C PHE A 75 -5.89 -3.72 2.96
N VAL A 76 -4.84 -4.15 3.66
CA VAL A 76 -3.45 -3.78 3.31
C VAL A 76 -3.01 -4.37 1.96
N PRO A 77 -3.19 -5.66 1.64
CA PRO A 77 -2.87 -6.22 0.33
C PRO A 77 -3.68 -5.58 -0.79
N ILE A 78 -4.98 -5.35 -0.56
CA ILE A 78 -5.87 -4.72 -1.54
C ILE A 78 -5.40 -3.28 -1.84
N ALA A 79 -5.15 -2.49 -0.79
CA ALA A 79 -4.67 -1.12 -0.93
C ALA A 79 -3.30 -1.06 -1.63
N PHE A 80 -2.41 -2.01 -1.34
CA PHE A 80 -1.11 -2.11 -2.00
C PHE A 80 -1.23 -2.35 -3.51
N VAL A 81 -2.07 -3.31 -3.93
CA VAL A 81 -2.32 -3.58 -5.36
C VAL A 81 -2.95 -2.37 -6.05
N LEU A 82 -3.95 -1.74 -5.41
CA LEU A 82 -4.58 -0.54 -5.94
C LEU A 82 -3.61 0.63 -6.09
N ALA A 83 -2.68 0.81 -5.14
CA ALA A 83 -1.66 1.84 -5.21
C ALA A 83 -0.69 1.63 -6.37
N ILE A 84 -0.22 0.39 -6.60
CA ILE A 84 0.63 0.05 -7.76
C ILE A 84 -0.12 0.30 -9.06
N PHE A 85 -1.38 -0.12 -9.14
CA PHE A 85 -2.20 0.09 -10.33
C PHE A 85 -2.44 1.58 -10.61
N ALA A 86 -2.72 2.38 -9.57
CA ALA A 86 -2.87 3.83 -9.68
C ALA A 86 -1.58 4.50 -10.15
N LEU A 87 -0.41 4.10 -9.61
CA LEU A 87 0.90 4.59 -10.05
C LEU A 87 1.11 4.33 -11.54
N PHE A 88 0.87 3.11 -11.99
CA PHE A 88 0.98 2.74 -13.41
C PHE A 88 0.04 3.57 -14.30
N LEU A 89 -1.21 3.77 -13.88
CA LEU A 89 -2.17 4.60 -14.60
C LEU A 89 -1.74 6.07 -14.66
N CYS A 90 -1.21 6.63 -13.57
CA CYS A 90 -0.66 7.99 -13.52
C CYS A 90 0.46 8.18 -14.53
N ASN A 91 1.39 7.25 -14.55
CA ASN A 91 2.52 7.27 -15.47
C ASN A 91 2.09 7.09 -16.92
N ALA A 92 1.15 6.18 -17.18
CA ALA A 92 0.57 6.02 -18.51
C ALA A 92 -0.18 7.30 -18.96
N ALA A 93 -0.97 7.93 -18.09
CA ALA A 93 -1.69 9.16 -18.39
C ALA A 93 -0.73 10.29 -18.78
N TRP A 94 0.37 10.43 -18.04
CA TRP A 94 1.40 11.44 -18.27
C TRP A 94 2.16 11.19 -19.59
N VAL A 95 2.60 9.95 -19.81
CA VAL A 95 3.41 9.56 -20.97
C VAL A 95 2.62 9.58 -22.28
N PHE A 96 1.38 9.09 -22.25
CA PHE A 96 0.54 8.98 -23.44
C PHE A 96 -0.36 10.20 -23.63
N GLN A 97 -0.24 11.23 -22.78
CA GLN A 97 -1.06 12.44 -22.76
C GLN A 97 -2.57 12.12 -22.86
N LYS A 98 -2.99 11.06 -22.16
CA LYS A 98 -4.38 10.61 -22.20
C LYS A 98 -5.19 11.43 -21.21
N GLU A 99 -5.86 12.46 -21.71
CA GLU A 99 -6.72 13.36 -20.91
C GLU A 99 -7.76 12.59 -20.09
N LYS A 100 -8.37 11.53 -20.63
CA LYS A 100 -9.30 10.67 -19.88
C LYS A 100 -8.66 10.00 -18.66
N ALA A 101 -7.40 9.60 -18.74
CA ALA A 101 -6.70 8.99 -17.62
C ALA A 101 -6.36 10.02 -16.54
N LYS A 102 -5.98 11.24 -16.95
CA LYS A 102 -5.79 12.37 -16.03
C LYS A 102 -7.09 12.71 -15.28
N GLU A 103 -8.23 12.67 -15.97
CA GLU A 103 -9.54 12.90 -15.35
C GLU A 103 -9.88 11.84 -14.30
N ILE A 104 -9.65 10.54 -14.61
CA ILE A 104 -9.85 9.44 -13.65
C ILE A 104 -8.97 9.64 -12.42
N ILE A 105 -7.69 9.98 -12.60
CA ILE A 105 -6.76 10.23 -11.49
C ILE A 105 -7.23 11.41 -10.65
N PHE A 106 -7.62 12.51 -11.28
CA PHE A 106 -8.14 13.68 -10.56
C PHE A 106 -9.39 13.36 -9.75
N ARG A 107 -10.29 12.51 -10.28
CA ARG A 107 -11.46 12.00 -9.56
C ARG A 107 -11.08 11.08 -8.41
N LEU A 108 -10.08 10.20 -8.57
CA LEU A 108 -9.58 9.32 -7.50
C LEU A 108 -8.87 10.09 -6.39
N CYS A 109 -8.14 11.16 -6.74
CA CYS A 109 -7.53 12.10 -5.81
C CYS A 109 -8.50 13.18 -5.30
N ASN A 110 -9.80 13.06 -5.60
CA ASN A 110 -10.80 13.99 -5.09
C ASN A 110 -10.83 13.90 -3.56
N LEU A 111 -10.57 15.03 -2.90
CA LEU A 111 -10.50 15.10 -1.44
C LEU A 111 -11.73 14.49 -0.77
N LYS A 112 -12.94 14.71 -1.31
CA LYS A 112 -14.17 14.14 -0.75
C LYS A 112 -14.17 12.61 -0.81
N LEU A 113 -13.76 12.05 -1.94
CA LEU A 113 -13.67 10.59 -2.11
C LEU A 113 -12.58 10.01 -1.20
N LEU A 114 -11.43 10.66 -1.09
CA LEU A 114 -10.36 10.27 -0.18
C LEU A 114 -10.83 10.30 1.28
N THR A 115 -11.54 11.34 1.70
CA THR A 115 -12.11 11.42 3.06
C THR A 115 -13.08 10.26 3.32
N VAL A 116 -13.95 9.93 2.36
CA VAL A 116 -14.88 8.79 2.49
C VAL A 116 -14.12 7.47 2.64
N ILE A 117 -13.10 7.23 1.80
CA ILE A 117 -12.27 6.03 1.87
C ILE A 117 -11.57 5.93 3.23
N VAL A 118 -11.00 7.04 3.73
CA VAL A 118 -10.32 7.10 5.03
C VAL A 118 -11.29 6.81 6.17
N ILE A 119 -12.50 7.36 6.15
CA ILE A 119 -13.52 7.10 7.17
C ILE A 119 -13.93 5.62 7.18
N ILE A 120 -14.23 5.05 6.01
CA ILE A 120 -14.63 3.64 5.88
C ILE A 120 -13.52 2.71 6.39
N THR A 121 -12.28 2.99 6.00
CA THR A 121 -11.13 2.16 6.39
C THR A 121 -10.77 2.31 7.85
N ALA A 122 -10.82 3.51 8.41
CA ALA A 122 -10.68 3.74 9.84
C ALA A 122 -11.79 3.02 10.63
N GLY A 123 -13.04 3.07 10.16
CA GLY A 123 -14.16 2.35 10.77
C GLY A 123 -13.99 0.83 10.74
N TYR A 124 -13.58 0.27 9.60
CA TYR A 124 -13.25 -1.15 9.48
C TYR A 124 -12.09 -1.56 10.41
N MET A 125 -11.01 -0.78 10.42
CA MET A 125 -9.85 -1.03 11.30
C MET A 125 -10.24 -0.96 12.77
N PHE A 126 -11.08 0.00 13.14
CA PHE A 126 -11.59 0.14 14.50
C PHE A 126 -12.50 -1.04 14.88
N GLY A 127 -13.46 -1.41 14.04
CA GLY A 127 -14.35 -2.55 14.29
C GLY A 127 -13.59 -3.87 14.44
N ARG A 128 -12.63 -4.13 13.56
CA ARG A 128 -11.83 -5.35 13.57
C ARG A 128 -10.84 -5.41 14.73
N ASN A 129 -10.09 -4.34 14.97
CA ASN A 129 -8.97 -4.36 15.91
C ASN A 129 -9.38 -3.95 17.33
N VAL A 130 -10.29 -2.98 17.49
CA VAL A 130 -10.69 -2.45 18.81
C VAL A 130 -11.94 -3.15 19.33
N LEU A 131 -12.93 -3.41 18.47
CA LEU A 131 -14.18 -4.08 18.87
C LEU A 131 -14.16 -5.60 18.69
N GLU A 132 -13.05 -6.15 18.17
CA GLU A 132 -12.86 -7.58 17.87
C GLU A 132 -13.98 -8.21 17.03
N ILE A 133 -14.66 -7.41 16.20
CA ILE A 133 -15.69 -7.90 15.31
C ILE A 133 -15.01 -8.71 14.21
N ALA A 134 -15.29 -10.02 14.15
CA ALA A 134 -14.82 -10.89 13.09
C ALA A 134 -15.55 -10.54 11.78
N PHE A 135 -14.80 -10.04 10.80
CA PHE A 135 -15.25 -9.77 9.44
C PHE A 135 -14.53 -10.71 8.46
#